data_AF-A0AA40HJI0-F1
#
_entry.id   AF-A0AA40HJI0-F1
#
_cell.length_a   1.000
_cell.length_b   1.000
_cell.length_c   1.000
_cell.angle_alpha   90.00
_cell.angle_beta   90.00
_cell.angle_gamma   90.00
#
_symmetry.space_group_name_H-M   'P 1'
#
loop_
_entity.id
_entity.type
_entity.pdbx_description
1 polymer ?
#
loop_
_entity_poly.entity_id
_entity_poly.type
_entity_poly.pdbx_seq_one_letter_code
_entity_poly.pdbx_strand_id
1 'polypeptide(L)'
;MITRTSQADCAVMILAAGAGELEAGISENEQTWGHALLAYTLNVKQLIAGVNKMDSNELSYGQKRYEEITKEVSTYIKKIGYNPDNFCLE
;
A
#
# COMPACT_ATOMS: atom_id res chain seq x y z
N MET A 1 -2.50 11.82 -12.26
CA MET A 1 -1.49 10.86 -11.76
C MET A 1 -0.64 10.24 -12.86
N ILE A 2 -1.22 9.90 -14.02
CA ILE A 2 -0.62 8.99 -15.01
C ILE A 2 0.65 9.51 -15.72
N THR A 3 0.72 10.77 -16.13
CA THR A 3 1.82 11.30 -16.95
C THR A 3 3.16 11.49 -16.22
N ARG A 4 3.15 11.55 -14.88
CA ARG A 4 4.38 11.68 -14.08
C ARG A 4 4.85 10.35 -13.52
N THR A 5 3.94 9.40 -13.27
CA THR A 5 4.28 8.06 -12.79
C THR A 5 5.12 7.27 -13.81
N SER A 6 4.99 7.55 -15.11
CA SER A 6 5.81 6.92 -16.16
C SER A 6 7.29 7.31 -16.14
N GLN A 7 7.66 8.37 -15.42
CA GLN A 7 9.05 8.80 -15.24
C GLN A 7 9.58 8.49 -13.83
N ALA A 8 8.77 7.86 -12.98
CA ALA A 8 9.14 7.58 -11.61
C ALA A 8 9.89 6.24 -11.53
N ASP A 9 11.06 6.24 -10.90
CA ASP A 9 11.78 5.01 -10.57
C ASP A 9 11.21 4.31 -9.32
N CYS A 10 10.61 5.12 -8.41
CA CYS A 10 10.03 4.71 -7.14
C CYS A 10 8.63 5.30 -6.95
N ALA A 11 7.74 4.55 -6.32
CA ALA A 11 6.44 5.04 -5.87
C ALA A 11 6.29 4.85 -4.36
N VAL A 12 5.63 5.81 -3.73
CA VAL A 12 5.21 5.71 -2.32
C VAL A 12 3.69 5.60 -2.29
N MET A 13 3.19 4.58 -1.63
CA MET A 13 1.78 4.32 -1.42
C MET A 13 1.46 4.52 0.07
N ILE A 14 0.46 5.34 0.36
CA ILE A 14 0.06 5.61 1.74
C ILE A 14 -1.26 4.89 2.02
N LEU A 15 -1.28 4.09 3.08
CA LEU A 15 -2.43 3.33 3.54
C LEU A 15 -2.90 3.88 4.88
N ALA A 16 -4.21 3.98 5.09
CA ALA A 16 -4.74 4.39 6.38
C ALA A 16 -4.92 3.16 7.30
N ALA A 17 -4.53 3.30 8.56
CA ALA A 17 -4.64 2.24 9.57
C ALA A 17 -6.05 2.08 10.16
N GLY A 18 -6.93 3.06 9.96
CA GLY A 18 -8.27 3.07 10.53
C GLY A 18 -9.07 1.81 10.21
N ALA A 19 -9.77 1.26 11.21
CA ALA A 19 -10.69 0.15 11.02
C ALA A 19 -11.79 0.57 10.01
N GLY A 20 -11.92 -0.16 8.91
CA GLY A 20 -12.80 0.18 7.77
C GLY A 20 -12.11 0.96 6.64
N GLU A 21 -11.18 1.89 6.92
CA GLU A 21 -10.44 2.61 5.87
C GLU A 21 -9.41 1.72 5.16
N LEU A 22 -8.80 0.78 5.89
CA LEU A 22 -7.88 -0.20 5.32
C LEU A 22 -8.62 -1.18 4.39
N GLU A 23 -9.77 -1.70 4.84
CA GLU A 23 -10.55 -2.71 4.12
C GLU A 23 -11.20 -2.11 2.87
N ALA A 24 -11.67 -0.87 3.00
CA ALA A 24 -12.00 -0.02 1.87
C ALA A 24 -10.77 0.02 0.93
N GLY A 25 -9.66 0.58 1.38
CA GLY A 25 -8.47 0.83 0.55
C GLY A 25 -7.92 -0.39 -0.21
N ILE A 26 -8.08 -1.59 0.32
CA ILE A 26 -7.56 -2.84 -0.25
C ILE A 26 -8.58 -3.55 -1.17
N SER A 27 -9.84 -3.09 -1.22
CA SER A 27 -10.85 -3.70 -2.09
C SER A 27 -10.56 -3.47 -3.58
N GLU A 28 -10.97 -4.43 -4.43
CA GLU A 28 -10.67 -4.44 -5.88
C GLU A 28 -11.21 -3.21 -6.64
N ASN A 29 -12.21 -2.51 -6.10
CA ASN A 29 -12.83 -1.34 -6.71
C ASN A 29 -12.24 0.00 -6.21
N GLU A 30 -11.20 -0.03 -5.40
CA GLU A 30 -10.65 1.18 -4.78
C GLU A 30 -9.49 1.81 -5.51
N GLN A 31 -9.30 3.09 -5.20
CA GLN A 31 -8.27 3.94 -5.81
C GLN A 31 -6.86 3.40 -5.56
N THR A 32 -6.59 2.85 -4.37
CA THR A 32 -5.28 2.29 -4.03
C THR A 32 -4.93 1.09 -4.92
N TRP A 33 -5.93 0.28 -5.33
CA TRP A 33 -5.75 -0.81 -6.30
C TRP A 33 -5.45 -0.31 -7.69
N GLY A 34 -6.28 0.61 -8.19
CA GLY A 34 -6.03 1.23 -9.48
C GLY A 34 -4.63 1.86 -9.55
N HIS A 35 -4.22 2.56 -8.50
CA HIS A 35 -2.93 3.26 -8.46
C HIS A 35 -1.73 2.33 -8.37
N ALA A 36 -1.79 1.27 -7.56
CA ALA A 36 -0.70 0.28 -7.48
C ALA A 36 -0.55 -0.52 -8.78
N LEU A 37 -1.66 -0.88 -9.42
CA LEU A 37 -1.64 -1.56 -10.72
C LEU A 37 -1.12 -0.63 -11.84
N LEU A 38 -1.50 0.65 -11.81
CA LEU A 38 -0.97 1.65 -12.74
C LEU A 38 0.54 1.86 -12.56
N ALA A 39 1.02 1.90 -11.31
CA ALA A 39 2.46 1.97 -11.04
C ALA A 39 3.20 0.75 -11.61
N TYR A 40 2.60 -0.44 -11.51
CA TYR A 40 3.18 -1.67 -12.06
C TYR A 40 3.20 -1.66 -13.58
N THR A 41 2.10 -1.27 -14.24
CA THR A 41 2.01 -1.21 -15.71
C THR A 41 2.92 -0.13 -16.30
N LEU A 42 3.24 0.92 -15.53
CA LEU A 42 4.21 1.96 -15.88
C LEU A 42 5.66 1.59 -15.52
N ASN A 43 5.91 0.34 -15.11
CA ASN A 43 7.23 -0.23 -14.84
C ASN A 43 8.00 0.43 -13.68
N VAL A 44 7.29 0.98 -12.69
CA VAL A 44 7.90 1.44 -11.45
C VAL A 44 8.37 0.22 -10.67
N LYS A 45 9.69 0.07 -10.49
CA LYS A 45 10.30 -1.15 -9.92
C LYS A 45 10.29 -1.21 -8.39
N GLN A 46 10.29 -0.04 -7.75
CA GLN A 46 10.33 0.10 -6.30
C GLN A 46 9.02 0.72 -5.81
N LEU A 47 8.36 0.01 -4.89
CA LEU A 47 7.15 0.48 -4.23
C LEU A 47 7.42 0.47 -2.73
N ILE A 48 7.19 1.61 -2.07
CA ILE A 48 7.24 1.75 -0.62
C ILE A 48 5.81 1.92 -0.15
N ALA A 49 5.39 1.15 0.84
CA ALA A 49 4.11 1.40 1.49
C ALA A 49 4.34 2.02 2.87
N GLY A 50 3.63 3.10 3.16
CA GLY A 50 3.60 3.73 4.48
C GLY A 50 2.23 3.57 5.10
N VAL A 51 2.19 3.21 6.38
CA VAL A 51 0.95 3.13 7.15
C VAL A 51 0.75 4.44 7.92
N ASN A 52 -0.36 5.13 7.65
CA ASN A 52 -0.69 6.43 8.21
C ASN A 52 -1.93 6.35 9.12
N LYS A 53 -2.16 7.37 9.96
CA LYS A 53 -3.26 7.45 10.94
C LYS A 53 -3.26 6.37 12.04
N MET A 54 -2.07 5.91 12.45
CA MET A 54 -1.89 4.96 13.56
C MET A 54 -2.26 5.55 14.94
N ASP A 55 -2.49 6.86 15.01
CA ASP A 55 -2.89 7.63 16.19
C ASP A 55 -4.38 7.49 16.57
N SER A 56 -5.17 6.81 15.72
CA SER A 56 -6.60 6.61 15.98
C SER A 56 -6.83 5.97 17.36
N ASN A 57 -7.76 6.53 18.14
CA ASN A 57 -8.04 6.14 19.54
C ASN A 57 -8.25 4.62 19.75
N GLU A 58 -8.72 3.91 18.73
CA GLU A 58 -8.94 2.46 18.77
C GLU A 58 -7.65 1.63 18.64
N LEU A 59 -6.60 2.20 18.07
CA LEU A 59 -5.38 1.47 17.70
C LEU A 59 -4.22 1.80 18.61
N SER A 60 -4.10 3.02 19.15
CA SER A 60 -3.02 3.42 20.08
C SER A 60 -1.65 2.89 19.67
N TYR A 61 -1.30 2.97 18.37
CA TYR A 61 -0.07 2.42 17.79
C TYR A 61 0.16 0.91 18.07
N GLY A 62 -0.91 0.14 18.19
CA GLY A 62 -0.87 -1.27 18.52
C GLY A 62 -0.14 -2.08 17.46
N GLN A 63 0.98 -2.70 17.85
CA GLN A 63 1.83 -3.53 16.98
C GLN A 63 1.03 -4.63 16.26
N LYS A 64 0.06 -5.24 16.95
CA LYS A 64 -0.81 -6.28 16.37
C LYS A 64 -1.53 -5.81 15.10
N ARG A 65 -2.00 -4.55 15.08
CA ARG A 65 -2.67 -4.00 13.89
C ARG A 65 -1.70 -3.77 12.74
N TYR A 66 -0.51 -3.27 13.04
CA TYR A 66 0.52 -3.07 12.04
C TYR A 66 0.93 -4.40 11.38
N GLU A 67 1.04 -5.47 12.16
CA GLU A 67 1.33 -6.82 11.65
C GLU A 67 0.21 -7.36 10.74
N GLU A 68 -1.06 -7.13 11.10
CA GLU A 68 -2.22 -7.47 10.27
C GLU A 68 -2.18 -6.73 8.92
N ILE A 69 -1.99 -5.41 8.97
CA ILE A 69 -1.88 -4.55 7.78
C ILE A 69 -0.73 -5.02 6.88
N THR A 70 0.44 -5.22 7.47
CA THR A 70 1.65 -5.67 6.77
C THR A 70 1.39 -6.98 6.01
N LYS A 71 0.70 -7.92 6.64
CA LYS A 71 0.38 -9.23 6.05
C LYS A 71 -0.61 -9.11 4.89
N GLU A 72 -1.64 -8.29 5.04
CA GLU A 72 -2.62 -8.04 3.98
C GLU A 72 -1.98 -7.36 2.77
N VAL A 73 -1.23 -6.28 3.01
CA VAL A 73 -0.53 -5.52 1.97
C VAL A 73 0.52 -6.37 1.26
N SER A 74 1.24 -7.22 1.99
CA SER A 74 2.18 -8.17 1.37
C SER A 74 1.48 -9.18 0.46
N THR A 75 0.28 -9.65 0.83
CA THR A 75 -0.50 -10.59 0.02
C THR A 75 -1.04 -9.90 -1.24
N TYR A 76 -1.46 -8.66 -1.08
CA TYR A 76 -1.96 -7.81 -2.15
C TYR A 76 -0.90 -7.49 -3.22
N ILE A 77 0.29 -7.07 -2.79
CA ILE A 77 1.39 -6.67 -3.69
C ILE A 77 1.89 -7.86 -4.50
N LYS A 78 1.88 -9.06 -3.89
CA LYS A 78 2.11 -10.32 -4.60
C LYS A 78 1.08 -10.58 -5.70
N LYS A 79 -0.20 -10.26 -5.49
CA LYS A 79 -1.25 -10.41 -6.53
C LYS A 79 -1.02 -9.47 -7.72
N ILE A 80 -0.51 -8.26 -7.48
CA ILE A 80 -0.20 -7.29 -8.54
C ILE A 80 1.04 -7.72 -9.36
N GLY A 81 1.95 -8.50 -8.77
CA GLY A 81 3.16 -9.00 -9.42
C GLY A 81 4.46 -8.33 -8.93
N TYR A 82 4.37 -7.52 -7.88
CA TYR A 82 5.53 -6.93 -7.23
C TYR A 82 6.26 -7.95 -6.34
N ASN A 83 7.60 -7.92 -6.39
CA ASN A 83 8.42 -8.84 -5.60
C ASN A 83 8.57 -8.30 -4.16
N PRO A 84 8.20 -9.06 -3.12
CA PRO A 84 8.20 -8.58 -1.73
C PRO A 84 9.61 -8.25 -1.18
N ASP A 85 10.69 -8.72 -1.82
CA ASP A 85 12.06 -8.38 -1.41
C ASP A 85 12.45 -6.93 -1.74
N ASN A 86 11.77 -6.30 -2.70
CA ASN A 86 11.95 -4.88 -3.04
C ASN A 86 10.94 -3.97 -2.32
N PHE A 87 10.15 -4.53 -1.41
CA PHE A 87 9.05 -3.86 -0.74
C PHE A 87 9.46 -3.54 0.71
N CYS A 88 9.75 -2.28 0.99
CA CYS A 88 9.96 -1.79 2.36
C CYS A 88 8.63 -1.23 2.90
N LEU A 89 8.24 -1.70 4.09
CA LEU A 89 7.19 -1.11 4.91
C LEU A 89 7.88 -0.38 6.07
N GLU A 90 7.70 0.93 6.13
CA GLU A 90 8.08 1.80 7.26
C GLU A 90 6.85 2.44 7.92
#